data_AF-A0A3N4KWU7-F1
#
_entry.id   AF-A0A3N4KWU7-F1
#
_cell.length_a   1.000
_cell.length_b   1.000
_cell.length_c   1.000
_cell.angle_alpha   90.00
_cell.angle_beta   90.00
_cell.angle_gamma   90.00
#
_symmetry.space_group_name_H-M   'P 1'
#
loop_
_entity.id
_entity.type
_entity.pdbx_description
1 polymer ?
#
loop_
_entity_poly.entity_id
_entity_poly.type
_entity_poly.pdbx_seq_one_letter_code
_entity_poly.pdbx_strand_id
1 'polypeptide(L)'
;MASSPACTALLTEHLRCTPLTIIDDIINTTNELLYHSVAAVETYLLTSAPSSLGFLPPPGTIRDTNSDGTELYSDAETEELEKGIHSLETLLESAVDRSFDRFEIYVLRNILTVPEDLVPWVRLAHHKNLDFKTLPASTATSTTTTPTPAPPAQEAQTRLRTLRQTLLASHALNQTLRKEVSANEQTLAQLRVLVSTSSGENPFSFVTPTRDAAAFAVSQVDLIRQLVGALRTKYDAFRASQEAQGVKMEVDG
;
A
#
# COMPACT_ATOMS: atom_id res chain seq x y z
N MET A 1 12.56 -0.31 42.07
CA MET A 1 11.78 0.87 42.50
C MET A 1 10.76 1.12 41.40
N ALA A 2 9.55 0.59 41.58
CA ALA A 2 8.47 0.78 40.63
C ALA A 2 8.01 2.24 40.75
N SER A 3 7.83 2.94 39.63
CA SER A 3 7.16 4.23 39.60
C SER A 3 5.84 4.11 40.37
N SER A 4 5.61 4.98 41.35
CA SER A 4 4.35 5.02 42.08
C SER A 4 3.16 5.08 41.09
N PRO A 5 2.08 4.31 41.31
CA PRO A 5 0.91 4.31 40.43
C PRO A 5 0.25 5.70 40.35
N ALA A 6 0.47 6.57 41.34
CA ALA A 6 0.00 7.94 41.30
C ALA A 6 0.82 8.81 40.33
N CYS A 7 2.14 8.59 40.24
CA CYS A 7 3.01 9.26 39.28
C CYS A 7 2.63 8.85 37.85
N THR A 8 2.44 7.56 37.59
CA THR A 8 1.99 7.11 36.27
C THR A 8 0.62 7.66 35.90
N ALA A 9 -0.33 7.73 36.84
CA ALA A 9 -1.65 8.32 36.61
C ALA A 9 -1.60 9.81 36.26
N LEU A 10 -0.78 10.60 36.95
CA LEU A 10 -0.59 12.02 36.63
C LEU A 10 0.03 12.21 35.26
N LEU A 11 1.06 11.43 34.94
CA LEU A 11 1.74 11.51 33.65
C LEU A 11 0.82 11.04 32.51
N THR A 12 0.04 9.99 32.71
CA THR A 12 -0.91 9.51 31.69
C THR A 12 -2.02 10.52 31.44
N GLU A 13 -2.49 11.19 32.50
CA GLU A 13 -3.48 12.26 32.39
C GLU A 13 -2.91 13.48 31.66
N HIS A 14 -1.65 13.83 31.92
CA HIS A 14 -0.96 14.95 31.28
C HIS A 14 -0.67 14.69 29.79
N LEU A 15 -0.06 13.55 29.50
CA LEU A 15 0.39 13.15 28.17
C LEU A 15 -0.74 12.62 27.29
N ARG A 16 -1.90 12.31 27.88
CA ARG A 16 -3.07 11.68 27.23
C ARG A 16 -2.80 10.27 26.68
N CYS A 17 -1.63 9.73 26.94
CA CYS A 17 -1.21 8.37 26.62
C CYS A 17 -0.32 7.87 27.75
N THR A 18 -0.07 6.57 27.80
CA THR A 18 0.91 6.06 28.76
C THR A 18 2.33 6.41 28.32
N PRO A 19 3.23 6.78 29.25
CA PRO A 19 4.66 6.97 28.94
C PRO A 19 5.26 5.81 28.15
N LEU A 20 4.82 4.58 28.42
CA LEU A 20 5.26 3.37 27.74
C LEU A 20 4.87 3.39 26.25
N THR A 21 3.63 3.78 25.93
CA THR A 21 3.16 3.89 24.54
C THR A 21 4.01 4.84 23.70
N ILE A 22 4.46 5.96 24.27
CA ILE A 22 5.33 6.90 23.53
C ILE A 22 6.65 6.23 23.16
N ILE A 23 7.21 5.44 24.07
CA ILE A 23 8.48 4.75 23.86
C ILE A 23 8.30 3.61 22.85
N ASP A 24 7.22 2.84 22.97
CA ASP A 24 6.86 1.79 22.00
C ASP A 24 6.77 2.36 20.58
N ASP A 25 6.09 3.50 20.40
CA ASP A 25 5.98 4.15 19.10
C ASP A 25 7.36 4.61 18.56
N ILE A 26 8.24 5.12 19.42
CA ILE A 26 9.62 5.49 19.04
C ILE A 26 10.43 4.25 18.61
N ILE A 27 10.31 3.15 19.34
CA ILE A 27 11.02 1.91 19.01
C ILE A 27 10.51 1.35 17.68
N ASN A 28 9.18 1.30 17.49
CA ASN A 28 8.57 0.84 16.25
C ASN A 28 9.02 1.68 15.05
N THR A 29 8.95 3.01 15.16
CA THR A 29 9.40 3.91 14.08
C THR A 29 10.89 3.79 13.79
N THR A 30 11.72 3.54 14.81
CA THR A 30 13.17 3.31 14.62
C THR A 30 13.43 1.99 13.89
N ASN A 31 12.70 0.92 14.23
CA ASN A 31 12.81 -0.37 13.56
C ASN A 31 12.33 -0.27 12.09
N GLU A 32 11.22 0.41 11.83
CA GLU A 32 10.77 0.67 10.46
C GLU A 32 11.82 1.46 9.66
N LEU A 33 12.39 2.52 10.26
CA LEU A 33 13.43 3.32 9.64
C LEU A 33 14.71 2.51 9.38
N LEU A 34 15.05 1.59 10.27
CA LEU A 34 16.18 0.68 10.13
C LEU A 34 16.03 -0.17 8.86
N TYR A 35 14.90 -0.88 8.73
CA TYR A 35 14.63 -1.72 7.56
C TYR A 35 14.61 -0.90 6.26
N HIS A 36 14.00 0.29 6.28
CA HIS A 36 14.01 1.19 5.14
C HIS A 36 15.43 1.67 4.77
N SER A 37 16.28 1.92 5.76
CA SER A 37 17.66 2.36 5.54
C SER A 37 18.51 1.24 4.94
N VAL A 38 18.37 0.01 5.45
CA VAL A 38 19.08 -1.16 4.92
C VAL A 38 18.66 -1.43 3.48
N ALA A 39 17.36 -1.41 3.19
CA ALA A 39 16.84 -1.59 1.82
C ALA A 39 17.31 -0.48 0.86
N ALA A 40 17.39 0.77 1.34
CA ALA A 40 17.92 1.88 0.55
C ALA A 40 19.42 1.71 0.26
N VAL A 41 20.20 1.24 1.24
CA VAL A 41 21.62 0.90 1.07
C VAL A 41 21.78 -0.25 0.08
N GLU A 42 21.00 -1.32 0.18
CA GLU A 42 20.99 -2.44 -0.77
C GLU A 42 20.73 -1.95 -2.20
N THR A 43 19.67 -1.18 -2.39
CA THR A 43 19.31 -0.61 -3.70
C THR A 43 20.43 0.27 -4.25
N TYR A 44 21.04 1.09 -3.40
CA TYR A 44 22.14 1.97 -3.78
C TYR A 44 23.40 1.17 -4.19
N LEU A 45 23.73 0.13 -3.44
CA LEU A 45 24.88 -0.72 -3.74
C LEU A 45 24.67 -1.48 -5.05
N LEU A 46 23.49 -2.07 -5.26
CA LEU A 46 23.15 -2.79 -6.51
C LEU A 46 23.07 -1.88 -7.73
N THR A 47 22.75 -0.59 -7.56
CA THR A 47 22.71 0.39 -8.67
C THR A 47 24.09 0.97 -8.97
N SER A 48 25.01 0.92 -8.00
CA SER A 48 26.37 1.46 -8.16
C SER A 48 27.20 0.57 -9.09
N ALA A 49 28.17 1.15 -9.79
CA ALA A 49 29.06 0.37 -10.64
C ALA A 49 30.01 -0.50 -9.80
N PRO A 50 30.23 -1.78 -10.15
CA PRO A 50 31.07 -2.69 -9.35
C PRO A 50 32.53 -2.22 -9.25
N SER A 51 33.06 -1.54 -10.28
CA SER A 51 34.38 -0.88 -10.22
C SER A 51 34.49 0.22 -9.15
N SER A 52 33.39 0.93 -8.85
CA SER A 52 33.38 1.96 -7.79
C SER A 52 33.37 1.36 -6.39
N LEU A 53 32.91 0.13 -6.25
CA LEU A 53 32.85 -0.62 -4.99
C LEU A 53 34.16 -1.36 -4.69
N GLY A 54 35.12 -1.34 -5.63
CA GLY A 54 36.40 -2.01 -5.49
C GLY A 54 36.37 -3.48 -5.93
N PHE A 55 35.28 -3.95 -6.53
CA PHE A 55 35.29 -5.24 -7.22
C PHE A 55 36.11 -5.08 -8.50
N LEU A 56 37.31 -5.66 -8.51
CA LEU A 56 38.18 -5.73 -9.68
C LEU A 56 38.05 -7.11 -10.32
N PRO A 57 37.83 -7.21 -11.63
CA PRO A 57 37.84 -8.49 -12.30
C PRO A 57 39.22 -9.15 -12.18
N PRO A 58 39.29 -10.50 -12.13
CA PRO A 58 40.55 -11.22 -12.22
C PRO A 58 41.36 -10.78 -13.45
N PRO A 59 42.70 -10.71 -13.34
CA PRO A 59 43.53 -10.22 -14.44
C PRO A 59 43.34 -11.08 -15.69
N GLY A 60 42.83 -10.47 -16.77
CA GLY A 60 42.61 -11.13 -18.07
C GLY A 60 41.16 -11.42 -18.44
N THR A 61 40.19 -11.13 -17.58
CA THR A 61 38.75 -11.31 -17.87
C THR A 61 38.08 -9.96 -18.18
N ILE A 62 37.31 -9.89 -19.27
CA ILE A 62 36.48 -8.73 -19.63
C ILE A 62 35.16 -8.85 -18.87
N ARG A 63 34.70 -7.77 -18.22
CA ARG A 63 33.41 -7.74 -17.54
C ARG A 63 32.25 -7.72 -18.52
N ASP A 64 31.20 -8.47 -18.21
CA ASP A 64 29.95 -8.36 -18.91
C ASP A 64 29.36 -6.96 -18.67
N THR A 65 28.98 -6.32 -19.77
CA THR A 65 28.48 -4.94 -19.77
C THR A 65 27.10 -4.94 -20.40
N ASN A 66 26.16 -4.24 -19.78
CA ASN A 66 24.82 -4.07 -20.34
C ASN A 66 24.85 -3.26 -21.65
N SER A 67 23.73 -3.25 -22.36
CA SER A 67 23.52 -2.44 -23.56
C SER A 67 23.78 -0.92 -23.35
N ASP A 68 23.81 -0.45 -22.11
CA ASP A 68 24.05 0.94 -21.71
C ASP A 68 25.49 1.21 -21.21
N GLY A 69 26.41 0.26 -21.33
CA GLY A 69 27.81 0.47 -20.95
C GLY A 69 28.11 0.35 -19.44
N THR A 70 27.11 0.01 -18.62
CA THR A 70 27.27 -0.27 -17.19
C THR A 70 27.77 -1.70 -16.97
N GLU A 71 28.83 -1.84 -16.18
CA GLU A 71 29.37 -3.12 -15.75
C GLU A 71 28.35 -3.90 -14.92
N LEU A 72 28.13 -5.16 -15.27
CA LEU A 72 27.26 -6.07 -14.53
C LEU A 72 28.01 -6.69 -13.35
N TYR A 73 27.26 -6.98 -12.28
CA TYR A 73 27.73 -7.80 -11.19
C TYR A 73 27.83 -9.27 -11.63
N SER A 74 28.88 -9.95 -11.20
CA SER A 74 28.93 -11.41 -11.23
C SER A 74 28.06 -11.99 -10.10
N ASP A 75 27.47 -13.17 -10.32
CA ASP A 75 26.68 -13.89 -9.30
C ASP A 75 27.40 -14.00 -7.94
N ALA A 76 28.73 -14.20 -7.95
CA ALA A 76 29.52 -14.28 -6.72
C ALA A 76 29.64 -12.92 -5.99
N GLU A 77 29.73 -11.82 -6.74
CA GLU A 77 29.81 -10.46 -6.18
C GLU A 77 28.45 -10.05 -5.59
N THR A 78 27.33 -10.44 -6.23
CA THR A 78 26.00 -10.23 -5.67
C THR A 78 25.76 -11.01 -4.39
N GLU A 79 26.23 -12.27 -4.31
CA GLU A 79 26.09 -13.10 -3.10
C GLU A 79 26.93 -12.54 -1.94
N GLU A 80 28.14 -12.06 -2.22
CA GLU A 80 28.97 -11.39 -1.22
C GLU A 80 28.30 -10.11 -0.68
N LEU A 81 27.68 -9.34 -1.57
CA LEU A 81 26.95 -8.12 -1.20
C LEU A 81 25.73 -8.43 -0.34
N GLU A 82 24.91 -9.40 -0.75
CA GLU A 82 23.72 -9.82 0.01
C GLU A 82 24.11 -10.32 1.41
N LYS A 83 25.17 -11.13 1.51
CA LYS A 83 25.71 -11.59 2.80
C LYS A 83 26.22 -10.44 3.66
N GLY A 84 26.90 -9.47 3.06
CA GLY A 84 27.38 -8.27 3.74
C GLY A 84 26.23 -7.41 4.29
N ILE A 85 25.20 -7.20 3.47
CA ILE A 85 23.98 -6.46 3.85
C ILE A 85 23.25 -7.17 4.98
N HIS A 86 23.06 -8.48 4.88
CA HIS A 86 22.40 -9.25 5.93
C HIS A 86 23.19 -9.23 7.26
N SER A 87 24.53 -9.29 7.18
CA SER A 87 25.37 -9.12 8.36
C SER A 87 25.28 -7.71 8.95
N LEU A 88 25.14 -6.68 8.12
CA LEU A 88 24.96 -5.29 8.55
C LEU A 88 23.60 -5.09 9.22
N GLU A 89 22.53 -5.64 8.64
CA GLU A 89 21.18 -5.64 9.20
C GLU A 89 21.19 -6.25 10.61
N THR A 90 21.69 -7.48 10.74
CA THR A 90 21.77 -8.19 12.03
C THR A 90 22.57 -7.40 13.07
N LEU A 91 23.69 -6.79 12.66
CA LEU A 91 24.51 -5.98 13.54
C LEU A 91 23.75 -4.75 14.01
N LEU A 92 23.07 -4.07 13.09
CA LEU A 92 22.37 -2.82 13.36
C LEU A 92 21.13 -3.07 14.22
N GLU A 93 20.39 -4.16 14.00
CA GLU A 93 19.32 -4.62 14.88
C GLU A 93 19.82 -4.79 16.32
N SER A 94 20.91 -5.54 16.50
CA SER A 94 21.47 -5.78 17.83
C SER A 94 21.98 -4.50 18.52
N ALA A 95 22.49 -3.55 17.75
CA ALA A 95 23.01 -2.27 18.24
C ALA A 95 21.88 -1.31 18.61
N VAL A 96 20.82 -1.25 17.79
CA VAL A 96 19.62 -0.45 18.02
C VAL A 96 18.88 -1.00 19.24
N ASP A 97 18.57 -2.29 19.29
CA ASP A 97 17.89 -2.95 20.43
C ASP A 97 18.57 -2.63 21.77
N ARG A 98 19.89 -2.87 21.86
CA ARG A 98 20.68 -2.59 23.06
C ARG A 98 20.72 -1.11 23.44
N SER A 99 20.68 -0.21 22.48
CA SER A 99 20.72 1.24 22.73
C SER A 99 19.36 1.76 23.16
N PHE A 100 18.30 1.24 22.53
CA PHE A 100 16.92 1.63 22.80
C PHE A 100 16.37 1.04 24.09
N ASP A 101 16.83 -0.15 24.52
CA ASP A 101 16.59 -0.66 25.87
C ASP A 101 17.11 0.31 26.95
N ARG A 102 18.33 0.84 26.76
CA ARG A 102 18.91 1.80 27.71
C ARG A 102 18.19 3.14 27.66
N PHE A 103 17.79 3.56 26.47
CA PHE A 103 16.98 4.75 26.28
C PHE A 103 15.64 4.63 26.99
N GLU A 104 14.90 3.52 26.83
CA GLU A 104 13.64 3.25 27.52
C GLU A 104 13.82 3.40 29.02
N ILE A 105 14.80 2.68 29.58
CA ILE A 105 15.08 2.71 31.02
C ILE A 105 15.45 4.12 31.47
N TYR A 106 16.25 4.85 30.70
CA TYR A 106 16.69 6.20 31.05
C TYR A 106 15.51 7.19 31.03
N VAL A 107 14.67 7.14 30.00
CA VAL A 107 13.51 8.02 29.84
C VAL A 107 12.49 7.76 30.94
N LEU A 108 12.14 6.50 31.19
CA LEU A 108 11.19 6.11 32.24
C LEU A 108 11.70 6.33 33.67
N ARG A 109 13.01 6.53 33.84
CA ARG A 109 13.60 6.79 35.15
C ARG A 109 13.86 8.27 35.42
N ASN A 110 14.23 9.05 34.41
CA ASN A 110 14.71 10.42 34.61
C ASN A 110 13.85 11.51 33.96
N ILE A 111 13.23 11.23 32.81
CA ILE A 111 12.50 12.26 32.04
C ILE A 111 11.01 12.18 32.35
N LEU A 112 10.43 10.99 32.18
CA LEU A 112 9.01 10.73 32.41
C LEU A 112 8.78 10.25 33.85
N THR A 113 9.33 10.99 34.81
CA THR A 113 9.15 10.72 36.25
C THR A 113 8.85 11.99 37.02
N VAL A 114 7.95 11.86 37.99
CA VAL A 114 7.65 12.92 38.96
C VAL A 114 8.05 12.38 40.33
N PRO A 115 8.86 13.11 41.11
CA PRO A 115 9.22 12.69 42.46
C PRO A 115 7.97 12.49 43.33
N GLU A 116 7.94 11.41 44.10
CA GLU A 116 6.75 11.00 44.88
C GLU A 116 6.28 12.09 45.85
N ASP A 117 7.22 12.85 46.42
CA ASP A 117 6.93 13.96 47.33
C ASP A 117 6.19 15.12 46.67
N LEU A 118 6.38 15.29 45.36
CA LEU A 118 5.77 16.37 44.57
C LEU A 118 4.43 15.98 43.97
N VAL A 119 4.12 14.68 43.86
CA VAL A 119 2.87 14.17 43.27
C VAL A 119 1.60 14.85 43.86
N PRO A 120 1.44 15.04 45.18
CA PRO A 120 0.25 15.69 45.74
C PRO A 120 0.14 17.19 45.43
N TRP A 121 1.25 17.83 45.07
CA TRP A 121 1.33 19.28 44.82
C TRP A 121 1.19 19.62 43.33
N VAL A 122 1.40 18.65 42.46
CA VAL A 122 1.23 18.80 41.01
C VAL A 122 -0.26 18.90 40.68
N ARG A 123 -0.64 19.97 39.98
CA ARG A 123 -2.00 20.18 39.47
C ARG A 123 -1.94 20.44 37.96
N LEU A 124 -2.74 19.70 37.20
CA LEU A 124 -2.80 19.85 35.75
C LEU A 124 -3.74 21.01 35.38
N ALA A 125 -3.61 21.52 34.15
CA ALA A 125 -4.37 22.69 33.70
C ALA A 125 -5.89 22.49 33.80
N HIS A 126 -6.39 21.28 33.56
CA HIS A 126 -7.81 20.94 33.63
C HIS A 126 -8.32 20.67 35.07
N HIS A 127 -7.43 20.63 36.07
CA HIS A 127 -7.82 20.57 37.48
C HIS A 127 -8.22 21.92 38.07
N LYS A 128 -7.92 23.05 37.39
CA LYS A 128 -8.11 24.40 37.92
C LYS A 128 -9.56 24.76 38.29
N ASN A 129 -10.54 24.11 37.66
CA ASN A 129 -11.97 24.38 37.88
C ASN A 129 -12.67 23.24 38.63
N LEU A 130 -11.91 22.30 39.20
CA LEU A 130 -12.43 21.13 39.91
C LEU A 130 -12.20 21.31 41.42
N ASP A 131 -13.26 21.64 42.14
CA ASP A 131 -13.23 21.68 43.61
C ASP A 131 -13.43 20.27 44.17
N PHE A 132 -12.34 19.54 44.41
CA PHE A 132 -12.38 18.19 45.01
C PHE A 132 -12.85 18.17 46.48
N LYS A 133 -13.07 19.34 47.09
CA LYS A 133 -13.60 19.48 48.47
C LYS A 133 -15.09 19.16 48.57
N THR A 134 -15.83 19.19 47.46
CA THR A 134 -17.29 19.02 47.45
C THR A 134 -17.75 17.64 47.00
N LEU A 135 -16.83 16.72 46.69
CA LEU A 135 -17.24 15.33 46.45
C LEU A 135 -17.75 14.74 47.77
N PRO A 136 -19.04 14.32 47.86
CA PRO A 136 -19.47 13.53 48.99
C PRO A 136 -18.63 12.26 48.98
N ALA A 137 -17.93 11.99 50.07
CA ALA A 137 -17.33 10.69 50.30
C ALA A 137 -18.43 9.66 50.03
N SER A 138 -18.18 8.74 49.10
CA SER A 138 -19.10 7.66 48.75
C SER A 138 -19.21 6.70 49.94
N THR A 139 -19.83 7.14 51.02
CA THR A 139 -20.40 6.28 52.05
C THR A 139 -21.84 6.05 51.60
N ALA A 140 -22.09 4.82 51.16
CA ALA A 140 -23.42 4.34 50.91
C ALA A 140 -24.25 4.51 52.19
N THR A 141 -25.10 5.53 52.23
CA THR A 141 -26.20 5.57 53.18
C THR A 141 -27.39 6.20 52.46
N SER A 142 -28.25 5.32 51.95
CA SER A 142 -29.61 5.66 51.59
C SER A 142 -30.26 6.41 52.75
N THR A 143 -30.66 7.67 52.53
CA THR A 143 -31.81 8.30 53.20
C THR A 143 -32.11 9.65 52.55
N THR A 144 -33.22 9.65 51.80
CA THR A 144 -34.28 10.65 51.75
C THR A 144 -33.94 12.16 51.69
N THR A 145 -34.40 12.75 50.58
CA THR A 145 -35.06 14.05 50.45
C THR A 145 -34.25 15.33 50.70
N THR A 146 -33.85 15.99 49.60
CA THR A 146 -33.84 17.45 49.44
C THR A 146 -33.75 17.79 47.94
N PRO A 147 -34.63 18.64 47.37
CA PRO A 147 -34.55 19.06 45.98
C PRO A 147 -33.91 20.46 45.88
N THR A 148 -32.62 20.55 45.56
CA THR A 148 -31.96 21.82 45.18
C THR A 148 -30.76 21.55 44.25
N PRO A 149 -30.39 22.50 43.38
CA PRO A 149 -30.39 22.38 41.93
C PRO A 149 -29.07 21.79 41.38
N ALA A 150 -29.18 20.94 40.37
CA ALA A 150 -28.04 20.36 39.66
C ALA A 150 -27.84 21.07 38.30
N PRO A 151 -26.84 21.96 38.14
CA PRO A 151 -26.40 22.38 36.81
C PRO A 151 -25.27 21.54 36.18
N PRO A 152 -24.18 21.10 36.85
CA PRO A 152 -23.04 20.53 36.13
C PRO A 152 -23.23 19.05 35.73
N ALA A 153 -23.94 18.26 36.54
CA ALA A 153 -24.10 16.83 36.29
C ALA A 153 -25.04 16.51 35.11
N GLN A 154 -26.10 17.30 34.93
CA GLN A 154 -27.05 17.13 33.82
C GLN A 154 -26.44 17.60 32.49
N GLU A 155 -25.66 18.68 32.50
CA GLU A 155 -24.95 19.16 31.31
C GLU A 155 -23.87 18.15 30.86
N ALA A 156 -23.11 17.58 31.79
CA ALA A 156 -22.15 16.52 31.47
C ALA A 156 -22.83 15.28 30.86
N GLN A 157 -23.99 14.88 31.41
CA GLN A 157 -24.76 13.74 30.89
C GLN A 157 -25.33 13.99 29.49
N THR A 158 -25.83 15.20 29.23
CA THR A 158 -26.34 15.57 27.90
C THR A 158 -25.22 15.63 26.88
N ARG A 159 -24.08 16.27 27.19
CA ARG A 159 -22.88 16.26 26.33
C ARG A 159 -22.41 14.83 26.02
N LEU A 160 -22.37 13.96 27.01
CA LEU A 160 -21.99 12.55 26.83
C LEU A 160 -22.97 11.80 25.91
N ARG A 161 -24.28 12.03 26.04
CA ARG A 161 -25.29 11.46 25.12
C ARG A 161 -25.08 11.97 23.68
N THR A 162 -24.85 13.26 23.51
CA THR A 162 -24.60 13.84 22.17
C THR A 162 -23.32 13.26 21.56
N LEU A 163 -22.24 13.12 22.34
CA LEU A 163 -20.99 12.54 21.85
C LEU A 163 -21.15 11.07 21.45
N ARG A 164 -21.89 10.28 22.24
CA ARG A 164 -22.23 8.90 21.87
C ARG A 164 -23.03 8.85 20.57
N GLN A 165 -23.99 9.74 20.41
CA GLN A 165 -24.78 9.82 19.18
C GLN A 165 -23.92 10.19 17.97
N THR A 166 -22.99 11.16 18.11
CA THR A 166 -22.06 11.53 17.04
C THR A 166 -21.07 10.42 16.71
N LEU A 167 -20.60 9.67 17.72
CA LEU A 167 -19.73 8.52 17.51
C LEU A 167 -20.47 7.44 16.72
N LEU A 168 -21.69 7.08 17.12
CA LEU A 168 -22.50 6.09 16.40
C LEU A 168 -22.75 6.51 14.95
N ALA A 169 -23.06 7.79 14.71
CA ALA A 169 -23.23 8.33 13.37
C ALA A 169 -21.93 8.25 12.55
N SER A 170 -20.79 8.65 13.12
CA SER A 170 -19.47 8.57 12.48
C SER A 170 -19.05 7.12 12.20
N HIS A 171 -19.33 6.20 13.12
CA HIS A 171 -19.05 4.79 12.94
C HIS A 171 -19.91 4.17 11.83
N ALA A 172 -21.20 4.49 11.79
CA ALA A 172 -22.08 4.05 10.71
C ALA A 172 -21.62 4.59 9.35
N LEU A 173 -21.23 5.87 9.28
CA LEU A 173 -20.68 6.47 8.07
C LEU A 173 -19.38 5.78 7.63
N ASN A 174 -18.45 5.55 8.55
CA ASN A 174 -17.19 4.84 8.27
C ASN A 174 -17.43 3.42 7.75
N GLN A 175 -18.42 2.71 8.30
CA GLN A 175 -18.80 1.39 7.79
C GLN A 175 -19.34 1.46 6.36
N THR A 176 -20.18 2.44 6.05
CA THR A 176 -20.69 2.66 4.69
C THR A 176 -19.56 3.02 3.73
N LEU A 177 -18.68 3.95 4.11
CA LEU A 177 -17.51 4.32 3.31
C LEU A 177 -16.58 3.13 3.04
N ARG A 178 -16.34 2.27 4.03
CA ARG A 178 -15.55 1.04 3.82
C ARG A 178 -16.20 0.08 2.83
N LYS A 179 -17.53 -0.06 2.87
CA LYS A 179 -18.26 -0.87 1.87
C LYS A 179 -18.11 -0.27 0.47
N GLU A 180 -18.31 1.03 0.32
CA GLU A 180 -18.14 1.75 -0.95
C GLU A 180 -16.70 1.63 -1.49
N VAL A 181 -15.68 1.78 -0.63
CA VAL A 181 -14.28 1.60 -1.03
C VAL A 181 -14.05 0.18 -1.54
N SER A 182 -14.54 -0.85 -0.83
CA SER A 182 -14.37 -2.23 -1.28
C SER A 182 -15.12 -2.54 -2.58
N ALA A 183 -16.31 -1.95 -2.78
CA ALA A 183 -17.06 -2.07 -4.02
C ALA A 183 -16.34 -1.37 -5.19
N ASN A 184 -15.81 -0.17 -4.95
CA ASN A 184 -15.01 0.57 -5.92
C ASN A 184 -13.70 -0.16 -6.26
N GLU A 185 -13.08 -0.82 -5.29
CA GLU A 185 -11.89 -1.64 -5.53
C GLU A 185 -12.19 -2.85 -6.42
N GLN A 186 -13.35 -3.50 -6.22
CA GLN A 186 -13.81 -4.59 -7.08
C GLN A 186 -14.12 -4.12 -8.50
N THR A 187 -14.79 -2.98 -8.67
CA THR A 187 -15.06 -2.44 -10.01
C THR A 187 -13.78 -2.01 -10.70
N LEU A 188 -12.84 -1.38 -9.98
CA LEU A 188 -11.51 -1.06 -10.51
C LEU A 188 -10.73 -2.33 -10.90
N ALA A 189 -10.82 -3.42 -10.13
CA ALA A 189 -10.20 -4.69 -10.50
C ALA A 189 -10.80 -5.26 -11.79
N GLN A 190 -12.13 -5.23 -11.93
CA GLN A 190 -12.81 -5.65 -13.18
C GLN A 190 -12.39 -4.79 -14.37
N LEU A 191 -12.35 -3.46 -14.20
CA LEU A 191 -11.90 -2.54 -15.24
C LEU A 191 -10.43 -2.78 -15.61
N ARG A 192 -9.55 -3.01 -14.63
CA ARG A 192 -8.14 -3.34 -14.88
C ARG A 192 -8.00 -4.64 -15.65
N VAL A 193 -8.81 -5.66 -15.37
CA VAL A 193 -8.85 -6.90 -16.16
C VAL A 193 -9.31 -6.62 -17.59
N LEU A 194 -10.36 -5.83 -17.79
CA LEU A 194 -10.81 -5.47 -19.15
C LEU A 194 -9.74 -4.66 -19.92
N VAL A 195 -9.08 -3.73 -19.24
CA VAL A 195 -7.98 -2.94 -19.81
C VAL A 195 -6.77 -3.81 -20.12
N SER A 196 -6.41 -4.77 -19.25
CA SER A 196 -5.32 -5.70 -19.53
C SER A 196 -5.67 -6.68 -20.66
N THR A 197 -6.92 -7.14 -20.77
CA THR A 197 -7.37 -7.96 -21.91
C THR A 197 -7.40 -7.19 -23.23
N SER A 198 -7.62 -5.86 -23.20
CA SER A 198 -7.56 -5.03 -24.41
C SER A 198 -6.14 -4.56 -24.75
N SER A 199 -5.23 -4.57 -23.77
CA SER A 199 -3.80 -4.26 -23.96
C SER A 199 -2.94 -5.49 -24.25
N GLY A 200 -3.46 -6.70 -24.03
CA GLY A 200 -2.85 -7.92 -24.53
C GLY A 200 -2.78 -7.86 -26.05
N GLU A 201 -1.59 -8.07 -26.60
CA GLU A 201 -1.29 -8.01 -28.04
C GLU A 201 -2.40 -8.68 -28.86
N ASN A 202 -3.28 -7.87 -29.45
CA ASN A 202 -4.10 -8.35 -30.55
C ASN A 202 -3.11 -8.84 -31.61
N PRO A 203 -3.16 -10.10 -32.09
CA PRO A 203 -2.32 -10.57 -33.20
C PRO A 203 -2.61 -9.80 -34.51
N PHE A 204 -3.59 -8.90 -34.48
CA PHE A 204 -3.98 -7.96 -35.52
C PHE A 204 -3.58 -6.50 -35.24
N SER A 205 -2.71 -6.21 -34.26
CA SER A 205 -2.23 -4.85 -33.96
C SER A 205 -1.53 -4.16 -35.15
N PHE A 206 -1.03 -4.94 -36.12
CA PHE A 206 -0.55 -4.46 -37.41
C PHE A 206 -1.65 -3.74 -38.23
N VAL A 207 -2.90 -4.17 -38.10
CA VAL A 207 -4.05 -3.49 -38.69
C VAL A 207 -4.57 -2.52 -37.64
N THR A 208 -4.03 -1.31 -37.62
CA THR A 208 -4.68 -0.22 -36.89
C THR A 208 -6.13 -0.14 -37.37
N PRO A 209 -7.14 -0.32 -36.49
CA PRO A 209 -8.54 -0.30 -36.90
C PRO A 209 -8.96 1.15 -37.07
N THR A 210 -8.32 1.83 -38.03
CA THR A 210 -8.83 3.08 -38.54
C THR A 210 -10.08 2.76 -39.35
N ARG A 211 -11.11 3.60 -39.20
CA ARG A 211 -12.35 3.49 -39.98
C ARG A 211 -12.08 3.36 -41.49
N ASP A 212 -10.99 3.95 -41.95
CA ASP A 212 -10.55 3.95 -43.34
C ASP A 212 -9.97 2.60 -43.78
N ALA A 213 -9.18 1.92 -42.93
CA ALA A 213 -8.70 0.57 -43.22
C ALA A 213 -9.86 -0.45 -43.28
N ALA A 214 -10.85 -0.31 -42.40
CA ALA A 214 -12.07 -1.12 -42.43
C ALA A 214 -12.90 -0.85 -43.70
N ALA A 215 -13.06 0.42 -44.09
CA ALA A 215 -13.75 0.79 -45.32
C ALA A 215 -13.03 0.28 -46.58
N PHE A 216 -11.69 0.33 -46.59
CA PHE A 216 -10.89 -0.21 -47.69
C PHE A 216 -11.04 -1.73 -47.79
N ALA A 217 -10.93 -2.46 -46.68
CA ALA A 217 -11.12 -3.93 -46.66
C ALA A 217 -12.50 -4.33 -47.20
N VAL A 218 -13.57 -3.63 -46.81
CA VAL A 218 -14.92 -3.87 -47.34
C VAL A 218 -14.98 -3.62 -48.85
N SER A 219 -14.37 -2.53 -49.33
CA SER A 219 -14.32 -2.25 -50.77
C SER A 219 -13.58 -3.31 -51.59
N GLN A 220 -12.50 -3.89 -51.03
CA GLN A 220 -11.75 -4.96 -51.67
C GLN A 220 -12.53 -6.28 -51.72
N VAL A 221 -13.36 -6.57 -50.71
CA VAL A 221 -14.23 -7.77 -50.72
C VAL A 221 -15.26 -7.70 -51.85
N ASP A 222 -15.83 -6.53 -52.13
CA ASP A 222 -16.76 -6.35 -53.25
C ASP A 222 -16.07 -6.55 -54.62
N LEU A 223 -14.83 -6.05 -54.75
CA LEU A 223 -14.01 -6.22 -55.94
C LEU A 223 -13.65 -7.70 -56.18
N ILE A 224 -13.27 -8.42 -55.13
CA ILE A 224 -13.00 -9.86 -55.19
C ILE A 224 -14.28 -10.63 -55.56
N ARG A 225 -15.44 -10.24 -55.02
CA ARG A 225 -16.73 -10.87 -55.37
C ARG A 225 -17.07 -10.71 -56.85
N GLN A 226 -16.81 -9.53 -57.41
CA GLN A 226 -17.00 -9.27 -58.84
C GLN A 226 -16.00 -10.07 -59.70
N LEU A 227 -14.73 -10.15 -59.29
CA LEU A 227 -13.72 -10.95 -59.99
C LEU A 227 -14.04 -12.44 -59.96
N VAL A 228 -14.49 -12.98 -58.82
CA VAL A 228 -14.92 -14.39 -58.72
C VAL A 228 -16.17 -14.61 -59.58
N GLY A 229 -17.10 -13.67 -59.64
CA GLY A 229 -18.24 -13.72 -60.56
C GLY A 229 -17.81 -13.77 -62.03
N ALA A 230 -16.87 -12.91 -62.43
CA ALA A 230 -16.33 -12.88 -63.80
C ALA A 230 -15.48 -14.11 -64.14
N LEU A 231 -14.75 -14.67 -63.17
CA LEU A 231 -14.03 -15.93 -63.33
C LEU A 231 -14.98 -17.11 -63.47
N ARG A 232 -16.11 -17.10 -62.74
CA ARG A 232 -17.13 -18.14 -62.85
C ARG A 232 -17.81 -18.14 -64.22
N THR A 233 -18.17 -16.97 -64.74
CA THR A 233 -18.75 -16.87 -66.10
C THR A 233 -17.76 -17.26 -67.18
N LYS A 234 -16.47 -16.88 -67.04
CA LYS A 234 -15.42 -17.35 -67.96
C LYS A 234 -15.17 -18.85 -67.86
N TYR A 235 -15.27 -19.44 -66.67
CA TYR A 235 -15.18 -20.87 -66.46
C TYR A 235 -16.35 -21.62 -67.09
N ASP A 236 -17.58 -21.11 -66.94
CA ASP A 236 -18.78 -21.70 -67.54
C ASP A 236 -18.73 -21.58 -69.09
N ALA A 237 -18.22 -20.47 -69.63
CA ALA A 237 -17.98 -20.31 -71.07
C ALA A 237 -16.88 -21.23 -71.60
N PHE A 238 -15.79 -21.44 -70.85
CA PHE A 238 -14.75 -22.40 -71.20
C PHE A 238 -15.28 -23.84 -71.16
N ARG A 239 -16.11 -24.17 -70.18
CA ARG A 239 -16.79 -25.45 -70.07
C ARG A 239 -17.75 -25.69 -71.24
N ALA A 240 -18.57 -24.71 -71.61
CA ALA A 240 -19.45 -24.79 -72.78
C ALA A 240 -18.66 -24.91 -74.09
N SER A 241 -17.49 -24.27 -74.20
CA SER A 241 -16.59 -24.44 -75.34
C SER A 241 -15.97 -25.85 -75.41
N GLN A 242 -15.68 -26.49 -74.27
CA GLN A 242 -15.25 -27.89 -74.24
C GLN A 242 -16.39 -28.84 -74.64
N GLU A 243 -17.62 -28.60 -74.18
CA GLU A 243 -18.78 -29.41 -74.55
C GLU A 243 -19.10 -29.27 -76.05
N ALA A 244 -18.97 -28.07 -76.63
CA ALA A 244 -19.10 -27.85 -78.08
C ALA A 244 -17.98 -28.50 -78.91
N GLN A 245 -16.77 -28.63 -78.36
CA GLN A 245 -15.67 -29.37 -78.99
C GLN A 245 -15.85 -30.90 -78.87
N GLY A 246 -16.52 -31.37 -77.81
CA GLY A 246 -16.91 -32.77 -77.64
C GLY A 246 -18.04 -33.22 -78.56
N VAL A 247 -19.05 -32.36 -78.81
CA VAL A 247 -20.20 -32.68 -79.69
C VAL A 247 -19.81 -32.75 -81.18
N LYS A 248 -18.68 -32.16 -81.59
CA LYS A 248 -18.20 -32.23 -82.98
C LYS A 248 -17.50 -33.56 -83.34
N MET A 249 -17.37 -34.50 -82.40
CA MET A 249 -16.87 -35.87 -82.64
C MET A 249 -17.96 -36.97 -82.58
N GLU A 250 -19.24 -36.61 -82.48
CA GLU A 250 -20.34 -37.60 -82.36
C GLU A 250 -21.46 -37.40 -83.41
N VAL A 251 -21.11 -36.88 -84.60
CA VAL A 251 -21.96 -36.90 -85.81
C VAL A 251 -21.10 -37.17 -87.05
N ASP A 252 -20.53 -38.37 -87.11
CA ASP A 252 -20.24 -39.11 -88.35
C ASP A 252 -19.77 -40.51 -87.94
N GLY A 253 -20.72 -41.45 -87.92
CA GLY A 253 -20.56 -42.85 -87.55
C GLY A 253 -21.84 -43.61 -87.79
#